data_AF-A0AAN1Q042-F1
#
_entry.id   AF-A0AAN1Q042-F1
#
_cell.length_a   1.000
_cell.length_b   1.000
_cell.length_c   1.000
_cell.angle_alpha   90.00
_cell.angle_beta   90.00
_cell.angle_gamma   90.00
#
_symmetry.space_group_name_H-M   'P 1'
#
loop_
_entity.id
_entity.type
_entity.pdbx_description
1 polymer ?
#
loop_
_entity_poly.entity_id
_entity_poly.type
_entity_poly.pdbx_seq_one_letter_code
_entity_poly.pdbx_strand_id
1 'polypeptide(L)'
;MFMTTGDLQRSHMIKGVVSVTKHLMFESDGVDQFERFDDLIEQVKPLLLQKAEDQGGDGLIYVNFNTEVAQMSVAPRFLIVTGYGTVVKLVDESV
;
A
#
# COMPACT_ATOMS: atom_id res chain seq x y z
N MET A 1 8.94 -5.55 -10.75
CA MET A 1 7.53 -5.12 -10.59
C MET A 1 7.49 -3.62 -10.38
N PHE A 2 6.61 -2.90 -11.08
CA PHE A 2 6.48 -1.45 -10.92
C PHE A 2 5.29 -1.09 -10.04
N MET A 3 5.31 0.13 -9.49
CA MET A 3 4.22 0.69 -8.70
C MET A 3 4.03 2.15 -9.08
N THR A 4 2.80 2.56 -9.38
CA THR A 4 2.48 3.94 -9.72
C THR A 4 1.16 4.38 -9.07
N THR A 5 1.10 5.64 -8.69
CA THR A 5 -0.11 6.29 -8.16
C THR A 5 -1.08 6.69 -9.28
N GLY A 6 -0.57 6.81 -10.51
CA GLY A 6 -1.35 7.16 -11.70
C GLY A 6 -1.77 5.95 -12.52
N ASP A 7 -2.35 6.24 -13.67
CA ASP A 7 -2.67 5.24 -14.69
C ASP A 7 -1.45 4.92 -15.56
N LEU A 8 -1.50 3.79 -16.26
CA LEU A 8 -0.49 3.38 -17.22
C LEU A 8 -0.96 3.69 -18.65
N GLN A 9 -0.19 4.51 -19.37
CA GLN A 9 -0.45 4.88 -20.78
C GLN A 9 -0.11 3.75 -21.78
N ARG A 10 -0.15 2.48 -21.35
CA ARG A 10 0.16 1.30 -22.16
C ARG A 10 -0.93 0.25 -21.98
N SER A 11 -1.14 -0.56 -23.01
CA SER A 11 -2.07 -1.70 -22.99
C SER A 11 -1.74 -2.66 -21.85
N HIS A 12 -2.71 -2.86 -20.95
CA HIS A 12 -2.56 -3.74 -19.79
C HIS A 12 -3.88 -4.42 -19.45
N MET A 13 -3.78 -5.60 -18.83
CA MET A 13 -4.93 -6.34 -18.30
C MET A 13 -4.99 -6.18 -16.78
N ILE A 14 -6.17 -5.81 -16.26
CA ILE A 14 -6.43 -5.76 -14.82
C ILE A 14 -6.62 -7.19 -14.30
N LYS A 15 -5.86 -7.56 -13.27
CA LYS A 15 -5.98 -8.87 -12.59
C LYS A 15 -6.88 -8.81 -11.36
N GLY A 16 -6.87 -7.70 -10.64
CA GLY A 16 -7.65 -7.50 -9.44
C GLY A 16 -7.14 -6.34 -8.60
N VAL A 17 -7.76 -6.13 -7.45
CA VAL A 17 -7.33 -5.15 -6.44
C VAL A 17 -6.67 -5.89 -5.29
N VAL A 18 -5.53 -5.37 -4.81
CA VAL A 18 -4.86 -5.87 -3.61
C VAL A 18 -4.80 -4.78 -2.56
N SER A 19 -4.87 -5.19 -1.31
CA SER A 19 -4.69 -4.32 -0.16
C SER A 19 -3.79 -4.97 0.89
N VAL A 20 -3.09 -4.13 1.62
CA VAL A 20 -2.27 -4.47 2.78
C VAL A 20 -2.50 -3.41 3.84
N THR A 21 -2.82 -3.86 5.04
CA THR A 21 -2.92 -3.00 6.21
C THR A 21 -1.81 -3.35 7.18
N LYS A 22 -1.08 -2.33 7.64
CA LYS A 22 -0.15 -2.42 8.75
C LYS A 22 -0.56 -1.44 9.83
N HIS A 23 -0.32 -1.84 11.07
CA HIS A 23 -0.57 -0.99 12.21
C HIS A 23 0.63 -1.04 13.16
N LEU A 24 0.84 0.08 13.84
CA LEU A 24 1.82 0.26 14.88
C LEU A 24 1.10 0.77 16.12
N MET A 25 1.43 0.20 17.26
CA MET A 25 0.96 0.70 18.54
C MET A 25 1.95 1.73 19.09
N PHE A 26 1.44 2.85 19.59
CA PHE A 26 2.24 3.84 20.31
C PHE A 26 2.62 3.32 21.70
N GLU A 27 3.88 3.56 22.07
CA GLU A 27 4.31 3.51 23.45
C GLU A 27 3.77 4.74 24.19
N SER A 28 3.59 4.64 25.50
CA SER A 28 2.87 5.67 26.29
C SER A 28 3.53 7.05 26.28
N ASP A 29 4.82 7.11 25.97
CA ASP A 29 5.65 8.32 25.89
C ASP A 29 5.87 8.85 24.46
N GLY A 30 5.40 8.15 23.43
CA GLY A 30 5.66 8.45 22.02
C GLY A 30 4.41 8.73 21.19
N VAL A 31 3.32 9.17 21.80
CA VAL A 31 2.00 9.41 21.14
C VAL A 31 2.03 10.52 20.07
N ASP A 32 3.10 11.30 20.02
CA ASP A 32 3.36 12.38 19.06
C ASP A 32 4.27 11.96 17.88
N GLN A 33 4.77 10.72 17.87
CA GLN A 33 5.69 10.20 16.85
C GLN A 33 4.98 9.82 15.54
N PHE A 34 4.32 10.78 14.91
CA PHE A 34 3.59 10.56 13.65
C PHE A 34 4.54 10.31 12.47
N GLU A 35 5.83 10.66 12.57
CA GLU A 35 6.84 10.31 11.57
C GLU A 35 6.95 8.79 11.32
N ARG A 36 6.51 7.96 12.28
CA ARG A 36 6.48 6.50 12.14
C ARG A 36 5.49 6.00 11.09
N PHE A 37 4.65 6.89 10.53
CA PHE A 37 3.88 6.58 9.33
C PHE A 37 4.78 6.26 8.13
N ASP A 38 5.93 6.90 8.01
CA ASP A 38 6.86 6.64 6.90
C ASP A 38 7.39 5.20 6.99
N ASP A 39 7.76 4.75 8.19
CA ASP A 39 8.18 3.36 8.44
C ASP A 39 7.08 2.35 8.09
N LEU A 40 5.82 2.68 8.39
CA LEU A 40 4.68 1.83 8.06
C LEU A 40 4.46 1.77 6.55
N ILE A 41 4.58 2.90 5.85
CA ILE A 41 4.47 2.95 4.39
C ILE A 41 5.58 2.12 3.73
N GLU A 42 6.82 2.25 4.18
CA GLU A 42 7.94 1.45 3.68
C GLU A 42 7.78 -0.05 3.93
N GLN A 43 7.05 -0.46 4.98
CA GLN A 43 6.68 -1.85 5.22
C GLN A 43 5.51 -2.34 4.35
N VAL A 44 4.55 -1.47 4.04
CA VAL A 44 3.36 -1.82 3.24
C VAL A 44 3.71 -2.01 1.77
N LYS A 45 4.60 -1.18 1.21
CA LYS A 45 5.05 -1.25 -0.19
C LYS A 45 5.53 -2.64 -0.65
N PRO A 46 6.52 -3.29 0.00
CA PRO A 46 7.00 -4.61 -0.44
C PRO A 46 5.93 -5.69 -0.31
N LEU A 47 5.02 -5.59 0.66
CA LEU A 47 3.93 -6.54 0.84
C LEU A 47 2.85 -6.40 -0.24
N LEU A 48 2.58 -5.18 -0.70
CA LEU A 48 1.70 -4.94 -1.85
C LEU A 48 2.30 -5.54 -3.12
N LEU A 49 3.59 -5.31 -3.36
CA LEU A 49 4.30 -5.88 -4.50
C LEU A 49 4.28 -7.41 -4.45
N GLN A 50 4.53 -8.02 -3.28
CA GLN A 50 4.45 -9.47 -3.12
C GLN A 50 3.05 -10.00 -3.49
N LYS A 51 1.98 -9.37 -2.99
CA LYS A 51 0.60 -9.77 -3.35
C LYS A 51 0.29 -9.62 -4.84
N ALA A 52 0.87 -8.61 -5.50
CA ALA A 52 0.72 -8.44 -6.94
C ALA A 52 1.49 -9.51 -7.72
N GLU A 53 2.67 -9.91 -7.23
CA GLU A 53 3.46 -11.02 -7.78
C GLU A 53 2.75 -12.36 -7.64
N ASP A 54 2.17 -12.63 -6.47
CA ASP A 54 1.39 -13.83 -6.20
C ASP A 54 0.15 -13.94 -7.12
N GLN A 55 -0.37 -12.80 -7.60
CA GLN A 55 -1.45 -12.73 -8.60
C GLN A 55 -0.97 -12.77 -10.06
N GLY A 56 0.34 -12.89 -10.28
CA GLY A 56 0.95 -12.92 -11.62
C GLY A 56 0.83 -11.61 -12.38
N GLY A 57 0.81 -10.49 -11.67
CA GLY A 57 0.89 -9.14 -12.23
C GLY A 57 2.33 -8.68 -12.46
N ASP A 58 2.51 -7.76 -13.42
CA ASP A 58 3.80 -7.14 -13.71
C ASP A 58 3.99 -5.82 -12.94
N GLY A 59 2.88 -5.26 -12.42
CA GLY A 59 2.89 -4.05 -11.62
C GLY A 59 1.57 -3.71 -10.94
N LEU A 60 1.60 -2.59 -10.22
CA LEU A 60 0.50 -2.00 -9.49
C LEU A 60 0.24 -0.57 -9.99
N ILE A 61 -1.01 -0.26 -10.31
CA ILE A 61 -1.47 1.09 -10.69
C ILE A 61 -2.48 1.62 -9.67
N TYR A 62 -2.74 2.93 -9.72
CA TYR A 62 -3.64 3.61 -8.78
C TYR A 62 -3.35 3.30 -7.31
N VAL A 63 -2.05 3.21 -6.97
CA VAL A 63 -1.66 2.94 -5.60
C VAL A 63 -1.96 4.13 -4.71
N ASN A 64 -2.68 3.86 -3.63
CA ASN A 64 -3.05 4.84 -2.61
C ASN A 64 -2.72 4.29 -1.23
N PHE A 65 -2.39 5.19 -0.31
CA PHE A 65 -2.13 4.89 1.09
C PHE A 65 -3.08 5.72 1.94
N ASN A 66 -4.00 5.05 2.63
CA ASN A 66 -4.84 5.68 3.63
C ASN A 66 -4.12 5.59 4.98
N THR A 67 -3.94 6.73 5.64
CA THR A 67 -3.40 6.82 6.99
C THR A 67 -4.54 7.10 7.97
N GLU A 68 -4.62 6.30 9.02
CA GLU A 68 -5.63 6.43 10.06
C GLU A 68 -4.95 6.40 11.43
N VAL A 69 -5.45 7.24 12.34
CA VAL A 69 -5.01 7.27 13.75
C VAL A 69 -6.16 6.77 14.60
N ALA A 70 -6.04 5.57 15.16
CA ALA A 70 -7.05 5.03 16.05
C ALA A 70 -6.78 5.46 17.50
N GLN A 71 -7.74 6.17 18.07
CA GLN A 71 -7.71 6.62 19.45
C GLN A 71 -8.31 5.56 20.37
N MET A 72 -7.73 5.41 21.56
CA MET A 72 -8.29 4.58 22.62
C MET A 72 -8.50 5.44 23.86
N SER A 73 -9.76 5.54 24.28
CA SER A 73 -10.24 6.45 25.34
C SER A 73 -9.96 7.93 25.02
N VAL A 74 -8.77 8.44 25.33
CA VAL A 74 -8.41 9.86 25.24
C VAL A 74 -7.10 10.13 24.51
N ALA A 75 -6.40 9.08 24.04
CA ALA A 75 -5.09 9.22 23.40
C ALA A 75 -5.00 8.41 22.08
N PRO A 76 -4.27 8.92 21.08
CA PRO A 76 -3.82 8.12 19.93
C PRO A 76 -3.10 6.87 20.43
N ARG A 77 -3.54 5.68 19.99
CA ARG A 77 -2.90 4.42 20.41
C ARG A 77 -2.39 3.61 19.24
N PHE A 78 -2.99 3.74 18.06
CA PHE A 78 -2.51 3.06 16.86
C PHE A 78 -2.36 4.02 15.69
N LEU A 79 -1.26 3.85 14.97
CA LEU A 79 -1.08 4.33 13.61
C LEU A 79 -1.41 3.19 12.66
N ILE A 80 -2.29 3.42 11.70
CA ILE A 80 -2.73 2.42 10.74
C ILE A 80 -2.44 2.96 9.34
N VAL A 81 -1.78 2.17 8.51
CA VAL A 81 -1.58 2.44 7.09
C VAL A 81 -2.21 1.31 6.31
N THR A 82 -3.19 1.66 5.48
CA THR A 82 -3.78 0.75 4.50
C THR A 82 -3.35 1.20 3.11
N GLY A 83 -2.43 0.44 2.51
CA GLY A 83 -2.08 0.60 1.11
C GLY A 83 -2.95 -0.30 0.24
N TYR A 84 -3.40 0.21 -0.90
CA TYR A 84 -4.15 -0.56 -1.87
C TYR A 84 -3.85 -0.10 -3.28
N GLY A 85 -4.05 -0.98 -4.25
CA GLY A 85 -3.84 -0.70 -5.65
C GLY A 85 -4.36 -1.80 -6.55
N THR A 86 -4.35 -1.54 -7.86
CA THR A 86 -4.86 -2.46 -8.88
C THR A 86 -3.68 -3.18 -9.53
N VAL A 87 -3.71 -4.51 -9.48
CA VAL A 87 -2.72 -5.37 -10.10
C VAL A 87 -2.97 -5.41 -11.61
N VAL A 88 -1.91 -5.15 -12.37
CA VAL A 88 -1.95 -5.16 -13.83
C VAL A 88 -0.90 -6.06 -14.41
N LYS A 89 -1.22 -6.67 -15.55
CA LYS A 89 -0.30 -7.44 -16.37
C LYS A 89 -0.13 -6.71 -17.70
N LEU A 90 1.10 -6.45 -18.11
CA LEU A 90 1.38 -5.82 -19.40
C LEU A 90 1.03 -6.80 -20.51
N VAL A 91 0.36 -6.30 -21.54
CA VAL A 91 0.19 -7.07 -22.78
C VAL A 91 1.40 -6.74 -23.65
N ASP A 92 2.18 -7.75 -24.01
CA ASP A 92 3.26 -7.55 -24.99
C ASP A 92 2.62 -7.15 -26.32
N GLU A 93 2.75 -5.88 -26.71
CA GLU A 93 2.49 -5.43 -28.08
C GLU A 93 3.65 -5.90 -28.97
N SER A 94 3.79 -7.22 -29.14
CA SER A 94 4.62 -7.81 -30.19
C SER A 94 3.70 -8.37 -31.28
N VAL A 95 3.28 -7.47 -32.17
CA VAL A 95 2.85 -7.79 -33.54
C VAL A 95 3.62 -6.89 -34.49
#